data_AF-A0A6P0JW98-F1
#
_entry.id   AF-A0A6P0JW98-F1
#
_cell.length_a   1.000
_cell.length_b   1.000
_cell.length_c   1.000
_cell.angle_alpha   90.00
_cell.angle_beta   90.00
_cell.angle_gamma   90.00
#
_symmetry.space_group_name_H-M   'P 1'
#
loop_
_entity.id
_entity.type
_entity.pdbx_description
1 polymer ?
#
loop_
_entity_poly.entity_id
_entity_poly.type
_entity_poly.pdbx_seq_one_letter_code
_entity_poly.pdbx_strand_id
1 'polypeptide(L)' 'EGLFKIADWLREAQEYFQSSCGTIRRWLGEIISYFDHRTTQGVVEGINNKLKLIKRRGYGFRNFENFKSRVFLDEEFST' A
#
# COMPACT_ATOMS: atom_id res chain seq x y z
N GLU A 1 22.46 -3.18 -8.43
CA GLU A 1 22.97 -2.72 -7.12
C GLU A 1 21.91 -2.74 -6.00
N GLY A 2 20.71 -2.17 -6.19
CA GLY A 2 19.68 -2.11 -5.13
C GLY A 2 19.08 -3.46 -4.69
N LEU A 3 18.94 -4.42 -5.60
CA LEU A 3 18.44 -5.77 -5.29
C LEU A 3 19.31 -6.52 -4.28
N PHE A 4 20.63 -6.43 -4.46
CA PHE A 4 21.58 -7.04 -3.53
C PHE A 4 21.49 -6.38 -2.16
N LYS A 5 21.35 -5.05 -2.09
CA LYS A 5 21.16 -4.32 -0.83
C LYS A 5 19.88 -4.74 -0.09
N ILE A 6 18.77 -4.98 -0.81
CA ILE A 6 17.52 -5.48 -0.20
C ILE A 6 17.69 -6.91 0.32
N ALA A 7 18.38 -7.77 -0.43
CA ALA A 7 18.64 -9.15 -0.01
C ALA A 7 19.55 -9.19 1.24
N ASP A 8 20.59 -8.36 1.28
CA ASP A 8 21.48 -8.24 2.43
C ASP A 8 20.73 -7.74 3.67
N TRP A 9 19.90 -6.70 3.53
CA TRP A 9 19.07 -6.19 4.62
C TRP A 9 18.04 -7.21 5.11
N LEU A 10 17.38 -7.95 4.20
CA LEU A 10 16.41 -8.98 4.58
C LEU A 10 17.03 -10.09 5.42
N ARG A 11 18.29 -10.44 5.14
CA ARG A 11 19.03 -11.44 5.90
C ARG A 11 19.31 -10.98 7.33
N GLU A 12 19.70 -9.72 7.52
CA GLU A 12 19.92 -9.14 8.86
C GLU A 12 18.60 -8.92 9.61
N ALA A 13 17.57 -8.44 8.93
CA ALA A 13 16.27 -8.15 9.52
C ALA A 13 15.44 -9.40 9.85
N GLN A 14 15.77 -10.56 9.27
CA GLN A 14 15.05 -11.81 9.51
C GLN A 14 15.05 -12.22 10.98
N GLU A 15 16.11 -11.92 11.73
CA GLU A 15 16.19 -12.25 13.16
C GLU A 15 15.19 -11.43 13.99
N TYR A 16 14.95 -10.18 13.61
CA TYR A 16 14.12 -9.25 14.37
C TYR A 16 12.67 -9.17 13.85
N PHE A 17 12.45 -9.41 12.54
CA PHE A 17 11.18 -9.13 11.86
C PHE A 17 10.76 -10.26 10.91
N GLN A 18 10.76 -11.51 11.39
CA GLN A 18 10.43 -12.70 10.59
C GLN A 18 9.14 -12.55 9.74
N SER A 19 8.06 -12.04 10.31
CA SER A 19 6.77 -11.87 9.62
C SER A 19 6.83 -10.82 8.50
N SER A 20 7.52 -9.70 8.76
CA SER A 20 7.70 -8.63 7.78
C SER A 20 8.61 -9.10 6.64
N CYS A 21 9.72 -9.77 6.95
CA CYS A 21 10.61 -10.34 5.95
C CYS A 21 9.90 -11.41 5.11
N GLY A 22 9.03 -12.23 5.71
CA GLY A 22 8.18 -13.18 5.00
C GLY A 22 7.24 -12.49 4.00
N THR A 23 6.64 -11.37 4.41
CA THR A 23 5.77 -10.56 3.54
C THR A 23 6.56 -9.94 2.39
N ILE A 24 7.72 -9.32 2.67
CA ILE A 24 8.56 -8.72 1.63
C ILE A 24 9.01 -9.77 0.63
N ARG A 25 9.44 -10.96 1.09
CA ARG A 25 9.85 -12.05 0.20
C ARG A 25 8.71 -12.54 -0.68
N ARG A 26 7.49 -12.59 -0.16
CA ARG A 26 6.28 -12.98 -0.91
C ARG A 26 5.94 -11.99 -2.02
N TRP A 27 6.16 -10.69 -1.78
CA TRP A 27 5.80 -9.61 -2.71
C TRP A 27 7.00 -9.05 -3.50
N LEU A 28 8.18 -9.66 -3.38
CA LEU A 28 9.42 -9.13 -3.94
C LEU A 28 9.34 -8.93 -5.47
N GLY A 29 8.67 -9.83 -6.18
CA GLY A 29 8.47 -9.70 -7.63
C GLY A 29 7.72 -8.44 -8.03
N GLU A 30 6.62 -8.12 -7.35
CA GLU A 30 5.84 -6.91 -7.57
C GLU A 30 6.63 -5.64 -7.21
N ILE A 31 7.38 -5.70 -6.11
CA ILE A 31 8.25 -4.60 -5.68
C ILE A 31 9.31 -4.30 -6.75
N ILE A 32 9.94 -5.32 -7.32
CA ILE A 32 10.95 -5.17 -8.38
C ILE A 32 10.31 -4.65 -9.66
N SER A 33 9.16 -5.21 -10.04
CA SER A 33 8.41 -4.81 -11.23
C SER A 33 8.04 -3.33 -11.21
N TYR A 34 7.69 -2.79 -10.03
CA TYR A 34 7.44 -1.37 -9.81
C TYR A 34 8.67 -0.50 -10.15
N PHE A 35 9.87 -0.92 -9.77
CA PHE A 35 11.10 -0.15 -10.06
C PHE A 35 11.47 -0.18 -11.54
N ASP A 36 11.15 -1.28 -12.23
CA ASP A 36 11.44 -1.46 -13.65
C ASP A 36 10.48 -0.63 -14.53
N HIS A 37 9.20 -0.60 -14.17
CA HIS A 37 8.16 0.10 -14.93
C HIS A 37 7.93 1.54 -14.49
N ARG A 38 8.60 2.00 -13.41
CA ARG A 38 8.41 3.32 -12.76
C ARG A 38 6.96 3.79 -12.78
N THR A 39 6.03 2.89 -12.46
CA THR A 39 4.64 3.26 -12.30
C THR A 39 4.59 4.34 -11.23
N THR A 40 4.17 5.55 -11.54
CA THR A 40 4.23 6.64 -10.56
C THR A 40 3.35 6.29 -9.37
N GLN A 41 3.88 6.37 -8.14
CA GLN A 41 3.04 6.19 -6.94
C GLN A 41 1.88 7.18 -6.90
N GLY A 42 1.91 8.26 -7.69
CA GLY A 42 0.90 9.32 -7.69
C GLY A 42 -0.54 8.84 -7.82
N VAL A 43 -0.83 7.79 -8.62
CA VAL A 43 -2.20 7.24 -8.71
C VAL A 43 -2.58 6.54 -7.40
N VAL A 44 -1.71 5.69 -6.87
CA VAL A 44 -1.94 4.95 -5.62
C VAL A 44 -1.97 5.90 -4.41
N GLU A 45 -1.11 6.91 -4.38
CA GLU A 45 -1.09 7.98 -3.39
C GLU A 45 -2.35 8.84 -3.46
N GLY A 46 -2.82 9.17 -4.67
CA GLY A 46 -4.08 9.86 -4.91
C GLY A 46 -5.26 9.10 -4.31
N ILE A 47 -5.36 7.80 -4.62
CA ILE A 47 -6.39 6.90 -4.05
C ILE A 47 -6.26 6.86 -2.52
N ASN A 48 -5.06 6.63 -1.98
CA ASN A 48 -4.84 6.57 -0.54
C ASN A 48 -5.21 7.88 0.17
N ASN A 49 -4.93 9.04 -0.44
CA ASN A 49 -5.29 10.34 0.10
C ASN A 49 -6.81 10.57 0.07
N LYS A 50 -7.50 10.18 -1.01
CA LYS A 50 -8.97 10.24 -1.11
C LYS A 50 -9.64 9.36 -0.04
N LEU A 51 -9.17 8.12 0.12
CA LEU A 51 -9.63 7.21 1.18
C LEU A 51 -9.41 7.78 2.59
N LYS A 52 -8.23 8.36 2.85
CA LYS A 52 -7.93 9.04 4.12
C LYS A 52 -8.85 10.23 4.36
N LEU A 53 -9.14 11.03 3.33
CA LEU A 53 -10.05 12.17 3.42
C LEU A 53 -11.48 11.72 3.76
N ILE A 54 -11.99 10.69 3.08
CA ILE A 54 -13.31 10.10 3.37
C ILE A 54 -13.37 9.64 4.83
N LYS A 55 -12.34 8.92 5.29
CA LYS A 55 -12.26 8.45 6.69
C LYS A 55 -12.26 9.61 7.69
N ARG A 56 -11.55 10.71 7.40
CA ARG A 56 -11.53 11.93 8.24
C ARG A 56 -12.87 12.65 8.27
N ARG A 57 -13.53 12.81 7.11
CA ARG A 57 -14.87 13.41 7.00
C ARG A 57 -15.93 12.61 7.76
N GLY A 58 -15.78 11.29 7.81
CA GLY A 58 -16.66 10.40 8.59
C GLY A 58 -16.33 10.31 10.07
N TYR A 59 -15.35 11.08 10.60
CA TYR A 59 -14.84 10.98 11.98
C TYR A 59 -14.41 9.55 12.39
N GLY A 60 -14.00 8.74 11.42
CA GLY A 60 -13.71 7.33 11.59
C GLY A 60 -14.95 6.43 11.42
N PHE A 61 -14.83 5.45 10.53
CA PHE A 61 -15.85 4.43 10.34
C PHE A 61 -15.60 3.26 11.30
N ARG A 62 -16.62 2.90 12.08
CA ARG A 62 -16.59 1.70 12.94
C ARG A 62 -16.85 0.40 12.18
N ASN A 63 -17.60 0.50 11.07
CA ASN A 63 -17.95 -0.61 10.21
C ASN A 63 -17.30 -0.41 8.82
N PHE A 64 -16.57 -1.43 8.36
CA PHE A 64 -15.91 -1.41 7.07
C PHE A 64 -16.89 -1.33 5.90
N GLU A 65 -18.05 -1.97 5.97
CA GLU A 65 -19.06 -1.90 4.92
C GLU A 65 -19.59 -0.47 4.73
N ASN A 66 -19.76 0.27 5.82
CA ASN A 66 -20.16 1.68 5.74
C ASN A 66 -19.06 2.55 5.11
N PHE A 67 -17.79 2.26 5.40
CA PHE A 67 -16.67 2.93 4.75
C PHE A 67 -16.66 2.62 3.25
N LYS A 68 -16.79 1.35 2.89
CA LYS A 68 -16.80 0.86 1.51
C LYS A 68 -17.93 1.49 0.70
N SER A 69 -19.16 1.50 1.22
CA SER A 69 -20.30 2.17 0.57
C SER A 69 -20.03 3.66 0.37
N ARG A 70 -19.41 4.34 1.34
CA ARG A 70 -19.07 5.76 1.19
C ARG A 70 -18.01 6.01 0.13
N VAL A 71 -17.02 5.12 0.01
CA VAL A 71 -16.00 5.19 -1.04
C VAL A 71 -16.63 5.04 -2.42
N PHE A 72 -17.51 4.05 -2.62
CA PHE A 72 -18.18 3.87 -3.91
C PHE A 72 -19.04 5.06 -4.30
N LEU A 73 -19.78 5.64 -3.36
CA LEU A 73 -20.55 6.87 -3.63
C LEU A 73 -19.64 8.02 -4.07
N ASP A 74 -18.51 8.25 -3.39
CA ASP A 74 -17.58 9.34 -3.71
C ASP A 74 -16.89 9.18 -5.07
N GLU A 75 -16.68 7.93 -5.53
CA GLU A 75 -16.21 7.63 -6.89
C GLU A 75 -17.29 7.93 -7.96
N GLU A 76 -18.55 7.53 -7.73
CA GLU A 76 -19.65 7.81 -8.66
C GLU A 76 -19.93 9.31 -8.83
N PHE A 77 -19.76 10.13 -7.78
CA PHE A 77 -19.91 11.60 -7.87
C PHE A 77 -18.68 12.33 -8.44
N SER A 78 -17.53 11.67 -8.53
CA SER A 78 -16.29 12.26 -9.06
C SER A 78 -16.12 12.04 -10.58
N THR A 79 -17.02 11.27 -11.20
CA THR A 79 -17.03 10.95 -12.64
C THR A 79 -18.12 11.73 -13.34
#